data_AF-A0A7T7VUP8-F1
#
_entry.id   AF-A0A7T7VUP8-F1
#
_cell.length_a   1.000
_cell.length_b   1.000
_cell.length_c   1.000
_cell.angle_alpha   90.00
_cell.angle_beta   90.00
_cell.angle_gamma   90.00
#
_symmetry.space_group_name_H-M   'P 1'
#
loop_
_entity.id
_entity.type
_entity.pdbx_description
1 polymer ?
#
loop_
_entity_poly.entity_id
_entity_poly.type
_entity_poly.pdbx_seq_one_letter_code
_entity_poly.pdbx_strand_id
1 'polypeptide(L)'
;MAGSLNKVMLIGNLGADPEVRSFQNGGKVCNLRLATTENWKDREGQRQEKTEWHTVSIFSEGLISVAERFLRKGSKIYVEGQLQTRKWQDQQGNDRYSTEIVLRGFGGTLTMLDGKSGGGGGGDWGGGQSGNSGGGQSGGWNKGASGGGSAGGSGGGFGGGQGGGGGYDDLDDDIPF
;
A
#
# COMPACT_ATOMS: atom_id res chain seq x y z
N MET A 1 17.27 35.71 -1.48
CA MET A 1 16.12 34.92 -0.98
C MET A 1 16.67 33.75 -0.19
N ALA A 2 16.27 33.57 1.07
CA ALA A 2 16.62 32.37 1.83
C ALA A 2 15.57 31.29 1.51
N GLY A 3 15.98 30.25 0.80
CA GLY A 3 15.11 29.11 0.49
C GLY A 3 15.24 28.07 1.59
N SER A 4 14.26 27.99 2.49
CA SER A 4 14.10 26.83 3.38
C SER A 4 13.08 25.86 2.78
N LEU A 5 13.24 24.57 3.06
CA LEU A 5 12.31 23.52 2.65
C LEU A 5 11.62 22.95 3.89
N ASN A 6 10.29 23.02 3.91
CA ASN A 6 9.45 22.27 4.83
C ASN A 6 8.50 21.42 4.00
N LYS A 7 8.75 20.11 3.98
CA LYS A 7 7.97 19.10 3.28
C LYS A 7 7.92 17.83 4.12
N VAL A 8 6.72 17.27 4.27
CA VAL A 8 6.49 15.95 4.86
C VAL A 8 5.74 15.10 3.86
N MET A 9 6.21 13.87 3.66
CA MET A 9 5.58 12.86 2.81
C MET A 9 5.34 11.62 3.65
N LEU A 10 4.11 11.15 3.71
CA LEU A 10 3.74 9.96 4.47
C LEU A 10 2.88 9.03 3.64
N ILE A 11 3.09 7.74 3.81
CA ILE A 11 2.17 6.69 3.37
C ILE A 11 1.74 5.93 4.61
N GLY A 12 0.43 5.84 4.82
CA GLY A 12 -0.11 5.19 6.00
C GLY A 12 -1.58 4.83 5.86
N ASN A 13 -2.15 4.35 6.96
CA ASN A 13 -3.56 3.96 7.03
C ASN A 13 -4.32 4.86 8.01
N LEU A 14 -5.56 5.23 7.69
CA LEU A 14 -6.39 5.99 8.63
C LEU A 14 -6.77 5.13 9.85
N GLY A 15 -6.55 5.64 11.06
CA GLY A 15 -6.99 4.98 12.30
C GLY A 15 -8.46 5.19 12.65
N ALA A 16 -9.07 6.23 12.08
CA ALA A 16 -10.47 6.60 12.27
C ALA A 16 -11.03 7.22 10.97
N ASP A 17 -12.35 7.34 10.88
CA ASP A 17 -12.98 8.06 9.77
C ASP A 17 -12.54 9.54 9.74
N PRO A 18 -12.50 10.19 8.57
CA PRO A 18 -12.19 11.61 8.46
C PRO A 18 -13.14 12.48 9.29
N GLU A 19 -12.59 13.38 10.11
CA GLU A 19 -13.39 14.35 10.88
C GLU A 19 -13.46 15.68 10.13
N VAL A 20 -14.63 16.04 9.62
CA VAL A 20 -14.84 17.33 8.92
C VAL A 20 -15.55 18.32 9.84
N ARG A 21 -14.97 19.50 10.02
CA ARG A 21 -15.56 20.59 10.79
C ARG A 21 -15.71 21.82 9.90
N SER A 22 -16.90 22.44 9.98
CA SER A 22 -17.19 23.69 9.30
C SER A 22 -17.09 24.85 10.29
N PHE A 23 -16.48 25.95 9.87
CA PHE A 23 -16.34 27.16 10.65
C PHE A 23 -17.46 28.16 10.33
N GLN A 24 -17.76 29.06 11.27
CA GLN A 24 -18.82 30.08 11.10
C GLN A 24 -18.54 31.06 9.94
N ASN A 25 -17.26 31.23 9.57
CA ASN A 25 -16.84 32.06 8.44
C ASN A 25 -16.94 31.36 7.07
N GLY A 26 -17.55 30.17 7.01
CA GLY A 26 -17.75 29.40 5.77
C GLY A 26 -16.60 28.47 5.39
N GLY A 27 -15.44 28.53 6.07
CA GLY A 27 -14.33 27.62 5.83
C GLY A 27 -14.60 26.21 6.36
N LYS A 28 -13.91 25.21 5.81
CA LYS A 28 -13.91 23.82 6.32
C LYS A 28 -12.50 23.37 6.66
N VAL A 29 -12.39 22.45 7.61
CA VAL A 29 -11.17 21.69 7.89
C VAL A 29 -11.52 20.21 7.97
N CYS A 30 -10.64 19.37 7.43
CA CYS A 30 -10.70 17.93 7.64
C CYS A 30 -9.47 17.47 8.43
N ASN A 31 -9.70 16.76 9.53
CA ASN A 31 -8.66 16.18 10.37
C ASN A 31 -8.60 14.67 10.13
N LEU A 32 -7.42 14.16 9.79
CA LEU A 32 -7.15 12.73 9.63
C LEU A 32 -6.17 12.25 10.69
N ARG A 33 -6.39 11.02 11.18
CA ARG A 33 -5.46 10.31 12.07
C ARG A 33 -4.76 9.21 11.28
N LEU A 34 -3.49 9.39 10.95
CA LEU A 34 -2.72 8.49 10.07
C LEU A 34 -1.70 7.68 10.88
N ALA A 35 -1.72 6.37 10.73
CA ALA A 35 -0.72 5.47 11.29
C ALA A 35 0.36 5.13 10.26
N THR A 36 1.63 5.16 10.69
CA THR A 36 2.76 4.57 9.96
C THR A 36 3.46 3.57 10.86
N THR A 37 3.81 2.39 10.34
CA THR A 37 4.35 1.29 11.14
C THR A 37 5.72 0.88 10.61
N GLU A 38 6.70 0.83 11.50
CA GLU A 38 8.04 0.31 11.25
C GLU A 38 8.18 -1.06 11.90
N ASN A 39 8.78 -2.01 11.17
CA ASN A 39 9.08 -3.36 11.66
C ASN A 39 10.58 -3.61 11.55
N TRP A 40 11.22 -4.03 12.62
CA TRP A 40 12.66 -4.35 12.63
C TRP A 40 12.95 -5.54 13.55
N LYS A 41 14.18 -6.05 13.54
CA LYS A 41 14.66 -7.01 14.53
C LYS A 41 15.57 -6.32 15.52
N ASP A 42 15.41 -6.60 16.81
CA ASP A 42 16.33 -6.11 17.83
C ASP A 42 17.63 -6.93 17.86
N ARG A 43 18.54 -6.56 18.78
CA ARG A 43 19.85 -7.19 18.95
C ARG A 43 19.74 -8.66 19.42
N GLU A 44 18.62 -9.04 20.00
CA GLU A 44 18.33 -10.40 20.50
C GLU A 44 17.63 -11.24 19.43
N GLY A 45 17.43 -10.67 18.23
CA GLY A 45 16.80 -11.33 17.08
C GLY A 45 15.27 -11.36 17.13
N GLN A 46 14.65 -10.73 18.14
CA GLN A 46 13.19 -10.66 18.25
C GLN A 46 12.64 -9.61 17.28
N ARG A 47 11.48 -9.90 16.70
CA ARG A 47 10.77 -8.93 15.84
C ARG A 47 10.12 -7.87 16.72
N GLN A 48 10.34 -6.60 16.38
CA GLN A 48 9.77 -5.44 17.02
C GLN A 48 8.94 -4.64 16.01
N GLU A 49 7.89 -3.99 16.51
CA GLU A 49 6.98 -3.16 15.74
C GLU A 49 6.77 -1.83 16.48
N LYS A 50 6.82 -0.71 15.74
CA LYS A 50 6.48 0.62 16.27
C LYS A 50 5.52 1.30 15.33
N THR A 51 4.40 1.73 15.87
CA THR A 51 3.42 2.54 15.13
C THR A 51 3.48 3.98 15.61
N GLU A 52 3.74 4.89 14.67
CA GLU A 52 3.68 6.33 14.87
C GLU A 52 2.37 6.89 14.35
N TRP A 53 1.84 7.87 15.07
CA TRP A 53 0.53 8.42 14.79
C TRP A 53 0.58 9.92 14.49
N HIS A 54 0.13 10.25 13.29
CA HIS A 54 0.23 11.57 12.71
C HIS A 54 -1.15 12.22 12.66
N THR A 55 -1.21 13.51 13.00
CA THR A 55 -2.41 14.32 12.79
C THR A 55 -2.21 15.13 11.52
N VAL A 56 -3.10 14.92 10.54
CA VAL A 56 -3.09 15.63 9.26
C VAL A 56 -4.28 16.58 9.22
N SER A 57 -4.03 17.86 8.98
CA SER A 57 -5.03 18.93 8.93
C SER A 57 -5.13 19.48 7.51
N ILE A 58 -6.25 19.21 6.85
CA ILE A 58 -6.50 19.58 5.45
C ILE A 58 -7.39 20.80 5.42
N PHE A 59 -6.91 21.87 4.79
CA PHE A 59 -7.64 23.13 4.60
C PHE A 59 -8.02 23.38 3.13
N SER A 60 -7.50 22.58 2.20
CA SER A 60 -7.86 22.66 0.78
C SER A 60 -9.25 22.06 0.56
N GLU A 61 -10.23 22.87 0.13
CA GLU A 61 -11.63 22.44 -0.05
C GLU A 61 -11.78 21.25 -1.00
N GLY A 62 -10.98 21.21 -2.07
CA GLY A 62 -10.97 20.09 -3.01
C GLY A 62 -10.52 18.79 -2.35
N LEU A 63 -9.45 18.84 -1.55
CA LEU A 63 -8.95 17.67 -0.82
C LEU A 63 -9.88 17.25 0.33
N ILE A 64 -10.52 18.21 1.00
CA ILE A 64 -11.56 17.92 2.00
C ILE A 64 -12.71 17.15 1.35
N SER A 65 -13.19 17.59 0.19
CA SER A 65 -14.26 16.92 -0.54
C SER A 65 -13.90 15.49 -0.96
N VAL A 66 -12.63 15.26 -1.33
CA VAL A 66 -12.12 13.91 -1.62
C VAL A 66 -12.06 13.06 -0.35
N ALA A 67 -11.53 13.62 0.74
CA ALA A 67 -11.41 12.93 2.01
C ALA A 67 -12.79 12.51 2.54
N GLU A 68 -13.75 13.43 2.59
CA GLU A 68 -15.11 13.20 3.08
C GLU A 68 -15.86 12.12 2.28
N ARG A 69 -15.68 12.09 0.95
CA ARG A 69 -16.44 11.19 0.08
C ARG A 69 -15.84 9.79 -0.02
N PHE A 70 -14.52 9.68 0.06
CA PHE A 70 -13.82 8.45 -0.33
C PHE A 70 -12.95 7.85 0.77
N LEU A 71 -12.61 8.59 1.83
CA LEU A 71 -11.81 8.04 2.92
C LEU A 71 -12.68 7.55 4.06
N ARG A 72 -12.22 6.47 4.66
CA ARG A 72 -12.83 5.79 5.80
C ARG A 72 -11.71 5.22 6.65
N LYS A 73 -12.02 4.82 7.88
CA LYS A 73 -11.09 4.07 8.73
C LYS A 73 -10.47 2.91 7.94
N GLY A 74 -9.16 2.80 8.01
CA GLY A 74 -8.39 1.79 7.32
C GLY A 74 -7.94 2.16 5.91
N SER A 75 -8.47 3.21 5.26
CA SER A 75 -7.98 3.58 3.92
C SER A 75 -6.47 3.83 3.94
N LYS A 76 -5.78 3.35 2.92
CA LYS A 76 -4.36 3.62 2.68
C LYS A 76 -4.24 4.88 1.81
N ILE A 77 -3.47 5.84 2.29
CA ILE A 77 -3.25 7.11 1.59
C ILE A 77 -1.79 7.51 1.57
N TYR A 78 -1.40 8.22 0.52
CA TYR A 78 -0.24 9.08 0.48
C TYR A 78 -0.67 10.52 0.78
N VAL A 79 0.10 11.22 1.62
CA VAL A 79 -0.07 12.64 1.88
C VAL A 79 1.26 13.38 1.75
N GLU A 80 1.22 14.55 1.12
CA GLU A 80 2.30 15.53 1.13
C GLU A 80 1.81 16.83 1.74
N GLY A 81 2.56 17.39 2.67
CA GLY A 81 2.24 18.66 3.31
C GLY A 81 3.43 19.27 4.04
N GLN A 82 3.16 20.10 5.04
CA GLN A 82 4.19 20.81 5.80
C GLN A 82 3.98 20.61 7.30
N LEU A 83 5.07 20.56 8.08
CA LEU A 83 4.94 20.57 9.54
C LEU A 83 4.57 21.95 10.03
N GLN A 84 3.57 22.02 10.90
CA GLN A 84 3.21 23.24 11.60
C GLN A 84 2.97 22.92 13.08
N THR A 85 3.69 23.62 13.95
CA THR A 85 3.44 23.59 15.38
C THR A 85 2.62 24.80 15.78
N ARG A 86 1.46 24.59 16.38
CA ARG A 86 0.63 25.66 16.95
C ARG A 86 0.69 25.63 18.47
N LYS A 87 0.72 26.83 19.04
CA LYS A 87 0.58 27.08 20.47
C LYS A 87 -0.89 27.34 20.79
N TRP A 88 -1.41 26.74 21.85
CA TRP A 88 -2.76 26.96 22.36
C TRP A 88 -2.75 26.85 23.88
N GLN A 89 -3.73 27.46 24.56
CA GLN A 89 -3.85 27.38 26.02
C GLN A 89 -4.92 26.38 26.39
N ASP A 90 -4.62 25.54 27.38
CA ASP A 90 -5.63 24.66 27.97
C ASP A 90 -6.58 25.41 28.90
N GLN A 91 -7.56 24.71 29.46
CA GLN A 91 -8.56 25.30 30.37
C GLN A 91 -7.95 25.87 31.66
N GLN A 92 -6.70 25.50 32.00
CA GLN A 92 -5.98 25.95 33.18
C GLN A 92 -5.06 27.15 32.86
N GLY A 93 -5.03 27.59 31.59
CA GLY A 93 -4.20 28.69 31.11
C GLY A 93 -2.76 28.29 30.78
N ASN A 94 -2.43 26.99 30.79
CA ASN A 94 -1.08 26.55 30.47
C ASN A 94 -0.86 26.50 28.96
N ASP A 95 0.33 26.92 28.53
CA ASP A 95 0.74 26.83 27.13
C ASP A 95 0.97 25.37 26.70
N ARG A 96 0.29 24.96 25.63
CA ARG A 96 0.40 23.64 25.00
C ARG A 96 0.82 23.81 23.54
N TYR A 97 1.55 22.83 23.04
CA TYR A 97 2.00 22.78 21.65
C TYR A 97 1.43 21.55 20.97
N SER A 98 1.00 21.71 19.72
CA SER A 98 0.56 20.61 18.88
C SER A 98 1.20 20.74 17.51
N THR A 99 1.91 19.69 17.09
CA THR A 99 2.54 19.60 15.77
C THR A 99 1.66 18.77 14.87
N GLU A 100 1.30 19.33 13.72
CA GLU A 100 0.40 18.73 12.74
C GLU A 100 1.02 18.81 11.34
N ILE A 101 0.64 17.88 10.45
CA ILE A 101 0.95 17.97 9.03
C ILE A 101 -0.18 18.74 8.36
N VAL A 102 0.13 19.86 7.74
CA VAL A 102 -0.87 20.78 7.21
C VAL A 102 -0.85 20.75 5.68
N LEU A 103 -2.03 20.55 5.08
CA LEU A 103 -2.24 20.60 3.63
C LEU A 103 -2.99 21.90 3.29
N ARG A 104 -2.26 22.88 2.75
CA ARG A 104 -2.77 24.21 2.35
C ARG A 104 -2.40 24.53 0.91
N GLY A 105 -3.33 25.15 0.18
CA GLY A 105 -3.11 25.64 -1.18
C GLY A 105 -2.60 24.57 -2.14
N PHE A 106 -1.67 24.95 -3.02
CA PHE A 106 -1.06 24.08 -4.02
C PHE A 106 0.07 23.18 -3.47
N GLY A 107 0.49 23.36 -2.22
CA GLY A 107 1.57 22.57 -1.61
C GLY A 107 1.11 21.29 -0.91
N GLY A 108 -0.19 21.01 -0.90
CA GLY A 108 -0.76 19.82 -0.28
C GLY A 108 -1.19 18.79 -1.32
N THR A 109 -0.79 17.53 -1.13
CA THR A 109 -1.21 16.41 -1.99
C THR A 109 -1.85 15.33 -1.14
N LEU A 110 -2.93 14.73 -1.65
CA LEU A 110 -3.53 13.53 -1.09
C LEU A 110 -3.84 12.56 -2.23
N THR A 111 -3.33 11.34 -2.11
CA THR A 111 -3.57 10.27 -3.07
C THR A 111 -4.07 9.03 -2.35
N MET A 112 -5.22 8.51 -2.79
CA MET A 112 -5.71 7.22 -2.32
C MET A 112 -4.88 6.10 -2.93
N LEU A 113 -4.40 5.19 -2.09
CA LEU A 113 -3.60 4.03 -2.49
C LEU A 113 -4.35 2.71 -2.31
N ASP A 114 -5.59 2.77 -1.84
CA ASP A 114 -6.46 1.61 -1.84
C ASP A 114 -6.63 1.13 -3.29
N GLY A 115 -6.34 -0.14 -3.55
CA GLY A 115 -6.76 -0.78 -4.78
C GLY A 115 -8.27 -0.61 -4.91
N LYS A 116 -8.77 -0.39 -6.13
CA LYS A 116 -10.20 -0.37 -6.42
C LYS A 116 -10.78 -1.58 -5.71
N SER A 117 -11.61 -1.35 -4.69
CA SER A 117 -12.40 -2.41 -4.07
C SER A 117 -13.26 -2.97 -5.19
N GLY A 118 -12.71 -3.96 -5.91
CA GLY A 118 -13.50 -4.87 -6.70
C GLY A 118 -14.44 -5.48 -5.69
N GLY A 119 -15.74 -5.36 -5.95
CA GLY A 119 -16.78 -6.00 -5.17
C GLY A 119 -16.53 -7.50 -5.15
N GLY A 120 -15.71 -7.94 -4.22
CA GLY A 120 -15.58 -9.32 -3.81
C GLY A 120 -16.75 -9.59 -2.87
N GLY A 121 -17.95 -9.68 -3.44
CA GLY A 121 -19.07 -10.33 -2.80
C GLY A 121 -18.73 -11.81 -2.65
N GLY A 122 -17.98 -12.15 -1.60
CA GLY A 122 -17.84 -13.51 -1.13
C GLY A 122 -19.10 -13.91 -0.37
N GLY A 123 -19.72 -15.02 -0.78
CA GLY A 123 -20.79 -15.63 0.00
C GLY A 123 -21.69 -16.59 -0.76
N ASP A 124 -21.16 -17.60 -1.45
CA ASP A 124 -21.94 -18.81 -1.72
C ASP A 124 -21.09 -20.04 -1.34
N TRP A 125 -21.09 -20.31 -0.03
CA TRP A 125 -20.77 -21.60 0.56
C TRP A 125 -22.03 -22.07 1.28
N GLY A 126 -23.06 -22.44 0.52
CA GLY A 126 -24.27 -23.09 0.98
C GLY A 126 -24.17 -24.60 0.76
N GLY A 127 -24.08 -25.36 1.85
CA GLY A 127 -23.91 -26.81 1.83
C GLY A 127 -25.17 -27.61 1.46
N GLY A 128 -24.92 -28.80 0.92
CA GLY A 128 -25.66 -30.04 1.21
C GLY A 128 -27.03 -30.26 0.54
N GLN A 129 -27.07 -31.16 -0.45
CA GLN A 129 -28.11 -32.19 -0.48
C GLN A 129 -27.65 -33.40 -1.30
N SER A 130 -27.86 -34.56 -0.71
CA SER A 130 -27.65 -35.91 -1.23
C SER A 130 -28.38 -36.21 -2.53
N GLY A 131 -27.76 -37.06 -3.37
CA GLY A 131 -28.35 -37.63 -4.57
C GLY A 131 -27.74 -38.99 -4.89
N ASN A 132 -28.15 -40.01 -4.12
CA ASN A 132 -27.91 -41.43 -4.38
C ASN A 132 -28.85 -41.91 -5.51
N SER A 133 -28.29 -42.42 -6.62
CA SER A 133 -28.91 -43.37 -7.57
C SER A 133 -27.84 -43.79 -8.59
N GLY A 134 -27.31 -45.02 -8.52
CA GLY A 134 -27.68 -46.14 -9.41
C GLY A 134 -26.94 -46.02 -10.75
N GLY A 135 -26.20 -46.98 -11.31
CA GLY A 135 -25.98 -48.41 -11.13
C GLY A 135 -25.31 -48.89 -12.45
N GLY A 136 -24.69 -50.08 -12.46
CA GLY A 136 -24.45 -50.82 -13.71
C GLY A 136 -23.00 -51.03 -14.20
N GLN A 137 -22.53 -52.26 -13.98
CA GLN A 137 -21.94 -53.19 -14.96
C GLN A 137 -20.60 -52.93 -15.69
N SER A 138 -19.64 -53.79 -15.32
CA SER A 138 -18.99 -54.85 -16.14
C SER A 138 -17.81 -54.54 -17.08
N GLY A 139 -16.75 -55.36 -16.92
CA GLY A 139 -15.78 -55.80 -17.94
C GLY A 139 -14.70 -54.79 -18.31
N GLY A 140 -13.44 -55.11 -18.59
CA GLY A 140 -12.73 -56.34 -18.91
C GLY A 140 -11.29 -55.96 -19.33
N TRP A 141 -10.36 -56.90 -19.28
CA TRP A 141 -8.91 -56.72 -19.47
C TRP A 141 -8.47 -56.63 -20.94
N ASN A 142 -7.25 -56.08 -21.16
CA ASN A 142 -6.18 -56.52 -22.10
C ASN A 142 -5.94 -55.74 -23.44
N LYS A 143 -4.75 -55.09 -23.51
CA LYS A 143 -3.60 -55.29 -24.44
C LYS A 143 -3.81 -55.42 -25.98
N GLY A 144 -3.05 -54.61 -26.75
CA GLY A 144 -2.67 -54.82 -28.16
C GLY A 144 -2.86 -53.55 -29.02
N ALA A 145 -1.82 -52.83 -29.46
CA ALA A 145 -0.88 -53.08 -30.57
C ALA A 145 -1.47 -52.85 -31.99
N SER A 146 -0.86 -51.89 -32.71
CA SER A 146 -0.83 -51.59 -34.18
C SER A 146 -1.02 -50.08 -34.40
N GLY A 147 -0.31 -49.36 -35.28
CA GLY A 147 0.75 -49.68 -36.22
C GLY A 147 1.04 -48.44 -37.08
N GLY A 148 2.27 -48.35 -37.62
CA GLY A 148 2.70 -47.52 -38.77
C GLY A 148 2.67 -45.98 -38.59
N GLY A 149 3.62 -45.18 -39.07
CA GLY A 149 4.79 -45.37 -39.93
C GLY A 149 5.17 -44.01 -40.56
N SER A 150 6.45 -43.88 -40.91
CA SER A 150 7.06 -42.96 -41.90
C SER A 150 7.54 -41.55 -41.52
N ALA A 151 8.88 -41.41 -41.62
CA ALA A 151 9.69 -40.37 -42.29
C ALA A 151 9.65 -38.93 -41.73
N GLY A 152 10.74 -38.16 -41.60
CA GLY A 152 12.13 -38.25 -42.03
C GLY A 152 12.71 -36.81 -42.17
N GLY A 153 14.01 -36.63 -41.90
CA GLY A 153 14.81 -35.39 -42.14
C GLY A 153 15.09 -34.58 -40.87
N SER A 154 16.29 -34.51 -40.28
CA SER A 154 17.68 -34.21 -40.72
C SER A 154 18.02 -32.72 -40.89
N GLY A 155 19.08 -32.28 -40.20
CA GLY A 155 19.80 -30.99 -40.32
C GLY A 155 19.60 -30.09 -39.09
N GLY A 156 20.51 -29.97 -38.11
CA GLY A 156 21.87 -29.40 -38.15
C GLY A 156 21.84 -28.07 -37.36
N GLY A 157 22.70 -27.70 -36.41
CA GLY A 157 24.02 -28.16 -36.03
C GLY A 157 25.04 -27.01 -36.13
N PHE A 158 25.02 -26.01 -35.23
CA PHE A 158 26.07 -24.98 -35.02
C PHE A 158 25.98 -24.55 -33.53
N GLY A 159 26.96 -24.81 -32.64
CA GLY A 159 28.24 -24.07 -32.45
C GLY A 159 27.94 -22.70 -31.82
N GLY A 160 28.34 -22.29 -30.61
CA GLY A 160 29.50 -22.57 -29.75
C GLY A 160 30.04 -21.19 -29.29
N GLY A 161 30.25 -20.95 -28.00
CA GLY A 161 30.80 -19.66 -27.52
C GLY A 161 30.85 -19.52 -26.00
N GLN A 162 32.07 -19.41 -25.47
CA GLN A 162 32.50 -19.45 -24.08
C GLN A 162 33.09 -18.09 -23.67
N GLY A 163 32.96 -17.72 -22.39
CA GLY A 163 33.67 -16.60 -21.74
C GLY A 163 32.71 -15.55 -21.17
N GLY A 164 32.89 -14.98 -19.98
CA GLY A 164 33.92 -15.07 -18.96
C GLY A 164 33.43 -14.32 -17.71
N GLY A 165 33.98 -14.66 -16.54
CA GLY A 165 33.73 -13.93 -15.29
C GLY A 165 34.60 -12.68 -15.14
N GLY A 166 34.21 -11.78 -14.23
CA GLY A 166 35.08 -10.74 -13.70
C GLY A 166 34.36 -9.46 -13.25
N GLY A 167 34.36 -9.22 -11.93
CA GLY A 167 34.48 -7.88 -11.31
C GLY A 167 33.23 -6.99 -11.23
N TYR A 168 32.57 -6.99 -10.07
CA TYR A 168 31.66 -5.90 -9.65
C TYR A 168 32.23 -5.14 -8.43
N ASP A 169 33.56 -5.05 -8.30
CA ASP A 169 34.24 -4.56 -7.09
C ASP A 169 34.59 -3.05 -7.12
N ASP A 170 34.17 -2.28 -8.14
CA ASP A 170 34.59 -0.87 -8.32
C ASP A 170 33.48 0.18 -8.08
N LEU A 171 32.49 -0.08 -7.22
CA LEU A 171 31.44 0.91 -6.89
C LEU A 171 31.55 1.52 -5.48
N ASP A 172 32.62 1.23 -4.74
CA ASP A 172 32.79 1.67 -3.34
C ASP A 172 33.76 2.84 -3.11
N ASP A 173 34.43 3.38 -4.14
CA ASP A 173 35.39 4.48 -3.98
C ASP A 173 35.02 5.69 -4.87
N ASP A 174 34.20 6.61 -4.33
CA ASP A 174 34.30 8.07 -4.55
C ASP A 174 33.02 8.82 -4.12
N ILE A 175 32.82 8.93 -2.80
CA ILE A 175 31.92 9.95 -2.23
C ILE A 175 32.81 11.01 -1.54
N PRO A 176 33.15 12.12 -2.21
CA PRO A 176 33.95 13.17 -1.58
C PRO A 176 33.10 13.97 -0.57
N PHE A 177 33.70 14.22 0.61
CA PHE A 177 33.21 15.09 1.67
C PHE A 177 33.35 16.58 1.32
#